data_AF-U2LBL9-F1
#
_entry.id   AF-U2LBL9-F1
#
_cell.length_a   1.000
_cell.length_b   1.000
_cell.length_c   1.000
_cell.angle_alpha   90.00
_cell.angle_beta   90.00
_cell.angle_gamma   90.00
#
_symmetry.space_group_name_H-M   'P 1'
#
loop_
_entity.id
_entity.type
_entity.pdbx_description
1 polymer ?
#
loop_
_entity_poly.entity_id
_entity_poly.type
_entity_poly.pdbx_seq_one_letter_code
_entity_poly.pdbx_strand_id
1 'polypeptide(L)'
;MRKSVIYLFLLSLLVVTAVSSCGKKEKSVKQLEDEFLIQPKDSFNNADTAEVRKLVDEFVYRLDRKDIKAAVSMLSFLDGDSIVPLPGSLAKRQANALMSMRGIRYTVERLVFDQEKDNIVKLNAVLFEKKAGDLRPNTIAFYLKPIRRGGKWYLTTADNVTDTNNLSGTRIQN
;
A
#
# COMPACT_ATOMS: atom_id res chain seq x y z
N MET A 1 18.23 -14.45 -75.34
CA MET A 1 18.10 -15.40 -74.21
C MET A 1 18.75 -14.91 -72.90
N ARG A 2 18.91 -13.60 -72.66
CA ARG A 2 19.49 -13.02 -71.41
C ARG A 2 18.45 -12.41 -70.45
N LYS A 3 17.17 -12.35 -70.86
CA LYS A 3 16.09 -11.81 -70.02
C LYS A 3 15.33 -12.90 -69.25
N SER A 4 15.29 -14.14 -69.75
CA SER A 4 14.60 -15.26 -69.09
C SER A 4 15.36 -15.86 -67.89
N VAL A 5 16.68 -15.67 -67.81
CA VAL A 5 17.49 -16.12 -66.65
C VAL A 5 17.30 -15.18 -65.44
N ILE A 6 17.02 -13.90 -65.70
CA ILE A 6 16.77 -12.89 -64.65
C ILE A 6 15.41 -13.13 -63.98
N TYR A 7 14.38 -13.54 -64.73
CA TYR A 7 13.08 -13.90 -64.16
C TYR A 7 13.10 -15.23 -63.39
N LEU A 8 13.95 -16.18 -63.76
CA LEU A 8 14.15 -17.42 -63.01
C LEU A 8 14.92 -17.22 -61.69
N PHE A 9 15.76 -16.19 -61.61
CA PHE A 9 16.44 -15.79 -60.36
C PHE A 9 15.56 -14.93 -59.44
N LEU A 10 14.61 -14.17 -60.00
CA LEU A 10 13.64 -13.39 -59.22
C LEU A 10 12.48 -14.24 -58.66
N LEU A 11 12.15 -15.37 -59.30
CA LEU A 11 11.13 -16.29 -58.81
C LEU A 11 11.64 -17.24 -57.70
N SER A 12 12.95 -17.52 -57.65
CA SER A 12 13.55 -18.35 -56.59
C SER A 12 13.81 -17.58 -55.28
N LEU A 13 13.87 -16.25 -55.32
CA LEU A 13 14.02 -15.40 -54.13
C LEU A 13 12.68 -15.16 -53.40
N LEU A 14 11.54 -15.40 -54.05
CA LEU A 14 10.20 -15.17 -53.49
C LEU A 14 9.65 -16.35 -52.67
N VAL A 15 10.29 -17.53 -52.73
CA VAL A 15 9.77 -18.77 -52.11
C VAL A 15 10.44 -19.11 -50.77
N VAL A 16 11.53 -18.41 -50.38
CA VAL A 16 12.25 -18.69 -49.12
C VAL A 16 11.78 -17.83 -47.93
N THR A 17 10.91 -16.83 -48.14
CA THR A 17 10.38 -15.99 -47.04
C THR A 17 9.08 -16.52 -46.42
N ALA A 18 8.57 -17.67 -46.87
CA ALA A 18 7.26 -18.20 -46.47
C ALA A 18 7.29 -19.27 -45.34
N VAL A 19 8.35 -19.33 -44.54
CA VAL A 19 8.41 -20.16 -43.31
C VAL A 19 9.10 -19.44 -42.15
N SER A 20 8.74 -18.19 -41.89
CA SER A 20 8.87 -17.65 -40.52
C SER A 20 7.63 -18.06 -39.74
N SER A 21 7.60 -19.33 -39.34
CA SER A 21 6.64 -19.88 -38.40
C SER A 21 6.52 -18.92 -37.23
N CYS A 22 5.31 -18.41 -37.04
CA CYS A 22 4.90 -17.63 -35.89
C CYS A 22 4.93 -18.58 -34.68
N GLY A 23 6.13 -18.86 -34.18
CA GLY A 23 6.33 -19.47 -32.89
C GLY A 23 5.78 -18.50 -31.88
N LYS A 24 4.53 -18.71 -31.45
CA LYS A 24 4.06 -18.20 -30.16
C LYS A 24 5.01 -18.79 -29.12
N LYS A 25 6.07 -18.04 -28.80
CA LYS A 25 6.88 -18.30 -27.63
C LYS A 25 5.90 -18.22 -26.46
N GLU A 26 5.68 -19.35 -25.79
CA GLU A 26 5.04 -19.33 -24.48
C GLU A 26 5.82 -18.33 -23.64
N LYS A 27 5.12 -17.28 -23.20
CA LYS A 27 5.69 -16.30 -22.30
C LYS A 27 6.12 -17.06 -21.06
N SER A 28 7.38 -16.88 -20.66
CA SER A 28 7.87 -17.52 -19.44
C SER A 28 7.03 -17.04 -18.25
N VAL A 29 6.98 -17.82 -17.16
CA VAL A 29 6.27 -17.43 -15.93
C VAL A 29 6.69 -16.03 -15.48
N LYS A 30 7.96 -15.63 -15.67
CA LYS A 30 8.44 -14.27 -15.40
C LYS A 30 7.82 -13.19 -16.30
N GLN A 31 7.59 -13.49 -17.59
CA GLN A 31 6.94 -12.56 -18.51
C GLN A 31 5.44 -12.43 -18.24
N LEU A 32 4.81 -13.49 -17.74
CA LEU A 32 3.43 -13.46 -17.27
C LEU A 32 3.32 -12.75 -15.91
N GLU A 33 4.30 -12.92 -15.02
CA GLU A 33 4.42 -12.13 -13.79
C GLU A 33 4.53 -10.63 -14.11
N ASP A 34 5.39 -10.20 -15.03
CA ASP A 34 5.50 -8.77 -15.38
C ASP A 34 4.26 -8.19 -16.12
N GLU A 35 3.45 -9.03 -16.79
CA GLU A 35 2.27 -8.60 -17.55
C GLU A 35 0.97 -8.67 -16.73
N PHE A 36 0.86 -9.63 -15.80
CA PHE A 36 -0.34 -9.86 -14.97
C PHE A 36 -0.16 -9.43 -13.50
N LEU A 37 1.07 -9.37 -12.99
CA LEU A 37 1.38 -8.53 -11.84
C LEU A 37 1.64 -7.15 -12.42
N ILE A 38 0.56 -6.37 -12.59
CA ILE A 38 0.70 -4.93 -12.60
C ILE A 38 1.37 -4.61 -11.26
N GLN A 39 2.70 -4.51 -11.24
CA GLN A 39 3.37 -3.82 -10.16
C GLN A 39 2.67 -2.46 -10.09
N PRO A 40 2.11 -2.09 -8.92
CA PRO A 40 1.45 -0.81 -8.77
C PRO A 40 2.33 0.23 -9.43
N LYS A 41 1.79 0.91 -10.45
CA LYS A 41 2.57 1.90 -11.20
C LYS A 41 2.87 2.99 -10.19
N ASP A 42 4.06 2.94 -9.60
CA ASP A 42 4.52 3.79 -8.51
C ASP A 42 4.29 5.26 -8.88
N SER A 43 3.16 5.81 -8.45
CA SER A 43 3.01 7.26 -8.30
C SER A 43 3.66 7.76 -7.00
N PHE A 44 4.26 6.83 -6.24
CA PHE A 44 4.97 7.08 -4.99
C PHE A 44 6.46 6.90 -5.21
N ASN A 45 7.21 8.00 -5.08
CA ASN A 45 8.67 7.96 -5.16
C ASN A 45 9.26 7.62 -3.78
N ASN A 46 10.58 7.39 -3.73
CA ASN A 46 11.31 7.17 -2.46
C ASN A 46 11.06 8.28 -1.42
N ALA A 47 10.74 9.50 -1.84
CA ALA A 47 10.45 10.60 -0.93
C ALA A 47 9.08 10.46 -0.26
N ASP A 48 8.04 10.03 -0.99
CA ASP A 48 6.72 9.76 -0.42
C ASP A 48 6.78 8.65 0.64
N THR A 49 7.46 7.55 0.32
CA THR A 49 7.71 6.46 1.27
C THR A 49 8.47 6.97 2.51
N ALA A 50 9.48 7.81 2.33
CA ALA A 50 10.26 8.37 3.44
C ALA A 50 9.44 9.34 4.32
N GLU A 51 8.55 10.14 3.72
CA GLU A 51 7.68 11.06 4.46
C GLU A 51 6.66 10.30 5.32
N VAL A 52 5.96 9.33 4.73
CA VAL A 52 5.04 8.46 5.48
C VAL A 52 5.79 7.70 6.57
N ARG A 53 6.99 7.19 6.26
CA ARG A 53 7.81 6.49 7.25
C ARG A 53 8.13 7.38 8.45
N LYS A 54 8.50 8.64 8.25
CA LYS A 54 8.75 9.60 9.34
C LYS A 54 7.52 9.81 10.22
N LEU A 55 6.34 9.97 9.62
CA LEU A 55 5.08 10.12 10.37
C LEU A 55 4.79 8.88 11.22
N VAL A 56 4.96 7.69 10.63
CA VAL A 56 4.71 6.41 11.31
C VAL A 56 5.72 6.19 12.44
N ASP A 57 7.01 6.47 12.21
CA ASP A 57 8.05 6.31 13.21
C ASP A 57 7.82 7.23 14.42
N GLU A 58 7.39 8.49 14.19
CA GLU A 58 7.02 9.40 15.27
C GLU A 58 5.78 8.88 16.03
N PHE A 59 4.78 8.33 15.34
CA PHE A 59 3.59 7.76 15.98
C PHE A 59 3.96 6.56 16.87
N VAL A 60 4.79 5.64 16.36
CA VAL A 60 5.33 4.50 17.10
C VAL A 60 6.16 4.97 18.30
N TYR A 61 7.01 5.99 18.12
CA TYR A 61 7.80 6.58 19.20
C TYR A 61 6.93 7.09 20.36
N ARG A 62 5.79 7.74 20.06
CA ARG A 62 4.81 8.16 21.08
C ARG A 62 4.17 6.96 21.78
N LEU A 63 3.78 5.92 21.05
CA LEU A 63 3.18 4.71 21.62
C LEU A 63 4.15 3.94 22.54
N ASP A 64 5.42 3.80 22.15
CA ASP A 64 6.44 3.13 22.97
C ASP A 64 6.62 3.85 24.32
N ARG A 65 6.53 5.18 24.32
CA ARG A 65 6.57 6.04 25.52
C ARG A 65 5.26 6.13 26.28
N LYS A 66 4.22 5.40 25.84
CA LYS A 66 2.86 5.41 26.41
C LYS A 66 2.20 6.80 26.36
N ASP A 67 2.68 7.68 25.47
CA ASP A 67 2.09 9.00 25.22
C ASP A 67 0.93 8.86 24.22
N ILE A 68 -0.13 8.19 24.68
CA ILE A 68 -1.31 7.86 23.85
C ILE A 68 -1.99 9.14 23.35
N LYS A 69 -2.02 10.19 24.18
CA LYS A 69 -2.61 11.47 23.80
C LYS A 69 -1.86 12.10 22.62
N ALA A 70 -0.53 12.14 22.67
CA ALA A 70 0.25 12.67 21.56
C ALA A 70 0.12 11.78 20.32
N ALA A 71 0.17 10.44 20.46
CA ALA A 71 0.00 9.54 19.33
C ALA A 71 -1.35 9.76 18.62
N VAL A 72 -2.46 9.83 19.37
CA VAL A 72 -3.79 10.08 18.80
C VAL A 72 -3.89 11.48 18.18
N SER A 73 -3.19 12.48 18.72
CA SER A 73 -3.18 13.83 18.14
C SER A 73 -2.51 13.92 16.76
N MET A 74 -1.74 12.90 16.37
CA MET A 74 -1.15 12.80 15.03
C MET A 74 -2.14 12.27 13.98
N LEU A 75 -3.27 11.71 14.43
CA LEU A 75 -4.27 11.12 13.55
C LEU A 75 -5.22 12.20 13.03
N SER A 76 -5.49 12.14 11.73
CA SER A 76 -6.42 13.02 11.03
C SER A 76 -7.66 12.24 10.59
N PHE A 77 -8.72 12.98 10.29
CA PHE A 77 -9.96 12.46 9.72
C PHE A 77 -10.17 13.08 8.33
N LEU A 78 -10.61 12.26 7.38
CA LEU A 78 -10.99 12.70 6.05
C LEU A 78 -12.50 13.01 6.07
N ASP A 79 -12.85 14.31 6.07
CA ASP A 79 -14.22 14.79 5.98
C ASP A 79 -14.50 15.27 4.55
N GLY A 80 -15.09 14.39 3.75
CA GLY A 80 -15.20 14.58 2.30
C GLY A 80 -13.81 14.66 1.65
N ASP A 81 -13.44 15.84 1.16
CA ASP A 81 -12.11 16.11 0.58
C ASP A 81 -11.16 16.85 1.54
N SER A 82 -11.65 17.24 2.72
CA SER A 82 -10.89 18.01 3.70
C SER A 82 -10.21 17.09 4.72
N ILE A 83 -8.97 17.41 5.05
CA ILE A 83 -8.28 16.79 6.19
C ILE A 83 -8.51 17.66 7.42
N VAL A 84 -9.14 17.07 8.44
CA VAL A 84 -9.42 17.74 9.71
C VAL A 84 -8.79 16.94 10.87
N PRO A 85 -8.55 17.57 12.04
CA PRO A 85 -8.19 16.82 13.23
C PRO A 85 -9.24 15.75 13.56
N LEU A 86 -8.82 14.66 14.17
CA LEU A 86 -9.73 13.59 14.57
C LEU A 86 -10.83 14.14 15.51
N PRO A 87 -12.14 14.00 15.18
CA PRO A 87 -13.24 14.42 16.04
C PRO A 87 -13.10 13.87 17.46
N GLY A 88 -13.49 14.64 18.48
CA GLY A 88 -13.23 14.30 19.88
C GLY A 88 -13.75 12.92 20.32
N SER A 89 -14.90 12.49 19.81
CA SER A 89 -15.46 11.16 20.07
C SER A 89 -14.61 10.04 19.44
N LEU A 90 -14.13 10.24 18.21
CA LEU A 90 -13.23 9.34 17.50
C LEU A 90 -11.87 9.29 18.20
N ALA A 91 -11.30 10.44 18.56
CA ALA A 91 -10.05 10.52 19.30
C ALA A 91 -10.13 9.78 20.64
N LYS A 92 -11.22 9.94 21.39
CA LYS A 92 -11.45 9.19 22.63
C LYS A 92 -11.54 7.68 22.39
N ARG A 93 -12.25 7.24 21.34
CA ARG A 93 -12.36 5.83 20.99
C ARG A 93 -10.99 5.24 20.62
N GLN A 94 -10.21 5.94 19.81
CA GLN A 94 -8.88 5.52 19.39
C GLN A 94 -7.92 5.47 20.58
N ALA A 95 -7.94 6.47 21.45
CA ALA A 95 -7.17 6.45 22.68
C ALA A 95 -7.51 5.23 23.55
N ASN A 96 -8.81 4.94 23.73
CA ASN A 96 -9.25 3.78 24.49
C ASN A 96 -8.79 2.46 23.87
N ALA A 97 -8.90 2.31 22.54
CA ALA A 97 -8.42 1.11 21.85
C ALA A 97 -6.91 0.90 22.04
N LEU A 98 -6.11 1.96 21.86
CA LEU A 98 -4.66 1.94 22.06
C LEU A 98 -4.27 1.61 23.51
N MET A 99 -4.98 2.19 24.50
CA MET A 99 -4.76 1.88 25.92
C MET A 99 -5.12 0.43 26.25
N SER A 100 -6.25 -0.07 25.71
CA SER A 100 -6.71 -1.44 25.96
C SER A 100 -5.78 -2.51 25.41
N MET A 101 -5.05 -2.23 24.32
CA MET A 101 -4.05 -3.16 23.80
C MET A 101 -2.90 -3.39 24.79
N ARG A 102 -2.58 -2.43 25.66
CA ARG A 102 -1.48 -2.54 26.65
C ARG A 102 -0.14 -2.99 26.03
N GLY A 103 0.14 -2.57 24.79
CA GLY A 103 1.36 -2.96 24.09
C GLY A 103 2.60 -2.46 24.81
N ILE A 104 3.60 -3.31 25.00
CA ILE A 104 4.90 -2.98 25.61
C ILE A 104 5.88 -2.41 24.58
N ARG A 105 5.75 -2.81 23.31
CA ARG A 105 6.58 -2.35 22.17
C ARG A 105 5.74 -2.34 20.90
N TYR A 106 6.00 -1.38 20.01
CA TYR A 106 5.32 -1.28 18.73
C TYR A 106 6.32 -1.38 17.57
N THR A 107 5.93 -2.05 16.48
CA THR A 107 6.81 -2.21 15.30
C THR A 107 6.05 -2.00 14.01
N VAL A 108 6.71 -1.42 13.03
CA VAL A 108 6.20 -1.30 11.66
C VAL A 108 6.47 -2.60 10.91
N GLU A 109 5.41 -3.32 10.51
CA GLU A 109 5.55 -4.57 9.75
C GLU A 109 5.63 -4.32 8.26
N ARG A 110 4.73 -3.46 7.74
CA ARG A 110 4.60 -3.24 6.29
C ARG A 110 4.03 -1.88 5.99
N LEU A 111 4.55 -1.24 4.95
CA LEU A 111 3.91 -0.12 4.26
C LEU A 111 3.53 -0.62 2.86
N VAL A 112 2.27 -0.43 2.48
CA VAL A 112 1.75 -0.74 1.14
C VAL A 112 1.22 0.55 0.55
N PHE A 113 1.69 0.88 -0.63
CA PHE A 113 1.23 2.01 -1.43
C PHE A 113 0.65 1.45 -2.73
N ASP A 114 -0.64 1.67 -2.97
CA ASP A 114 -1.32 1.12 -4.14
C ASP A 114 -1.77 2.27 -5.07
N GLN A 115 -2.78 3.03 -4.67
CA GLN A 115 -3.27 4.25 -5.34
C GLN A 115 -3.64 5.32 -4.29
N GLU A 116 -3.85 6.59 -4.71
CA GLU A 116 -4.03 7.81 -3.88
C GLU A 116 -4.90 7.70 -2.61
N LYS A 117 -5.74 6.66 -2.47
CA LYS A 117 -6.69 6.47 -1.38
C LYS A 117 -6.52 5.18 -0.57
N ASP A 118 -5.68 4.24 -1.00
CA ASP A 118 -5.54 2.91 -0.39
C ASP A 118 -4.11 2.57 0.02
N ASN A 119 -3.46 3.51 0.72
CA ASN A 119 -2.20 3.22 1.40
C ASN A 119 -2.49 2.60 2.76
N ILE A 120 -1.73 1.57 3.12
CA ILE A 120 -1.89 0.85 4.37
C ILE A 120 -0.55 0.73 5.06
N VAL A 121 -0.52 1.08 6.35
CA VAL A 121 0.61 0.79 7.24
C VAL A 121 0.14 -0.21 8.27
N LYS A 122 0.74 -1.40 8.25
CA LYS A 122 0.52 -2.43 9.25
C LYS A 122 1.51 -2.26 10.39
N LEU A 123 0.97 -2.10 11.59
CA LEU A 123 1.70 -2.02 12.84
C LEU A 123 1.40 -3.25 13.70
N ASN A 124 2.38 -3.68 14.48
CA ASN A 124 2.20 -4.70 15.52
C ASN A 124 2.45 -4.09 16.89
N ALA A 125 1.55 -4.37 17.83
CA ALA A 125 1.75 -4.18 19.26
C ALA A 125 2.18 -5.50 19.87
N VAL A 126 3.39 -5.54 20.45
CA VAL A 126 3.85 -6.65 21.30
C VAL A 126 3.23 -6.48 22.68
N LEU A 127 2.51 -7.49 23.17
CA LEU A 127 1.76 -7.46 24.44
C LEU A 127 2.60 -7.91 25.63
N PHE A 128 3.50 -8.87 25.43
CA PHE A 128 4.38 -9.41 26.46
C PHE A 128 5.63 -10.05 25.84
N GLU A 129 6.72 -10.11 26.60
CA GLU A 129 7.94 -10.80 26.18
C GLU A 129 7.77 -12.33 26.27
N LYS A 130 8.25 -13.04 25.26
CA LYS A 130 8.18 -14.50 25.23
C LYS A 130 9.41 -15.10 25.89
N LYS A 131 9.20 -16.13 26.71
CA LYS A 131 10.29 -16.99 27.19
C LYS A 131 10.64 -18.00 26.09
N ALA A 132 11.85 -18.56 26.16
CA ALA A 132 12.24 -19.65 25.28
C ALA A 132 11.21 -20.80 25.37
N GLY A 133 10.72 -21.26 24.21
CA GLY A 133 9.70 -22.31 24.12
C GLY A 133 8.24 -21.84 24.31
N ASP A 134 7.97 -20.57 24.60
CA ASP A 134 6.60 -20.06 24.65
C ASP A 134 6.02 -19.96 23.23
N LEU A 135 4.92 -20.67 22.96
CA LEU A 135 4.26 -20.68 21.64
C LEU A 135 3.06 -19.72 21.56
N ARG A 136 2.67 -19.09 22.66
CA ARG A 136 1.50 -18.20 22.67
C ARG A 136 1.73 -17.00 21.73
N PRO A 137 0.69 -16.54 21.02
CA PRO A 137 0.76 -15.27 20.30
C PRO A 137 0.90 -14.14 21.30
N ASN A 138 1.83 -13.23 21.05
CA ASN A 138 2.10 -12.07 21.90
C ASN A 138 2.00 -10.75 21.12
N THR A 139 1.44 -10.77 19.91
CA THR A 139 1.29 -9.59 19.07
C THR A 139 -0.14 -9.39 18.62
N ILE A 140 -0.56 -8.13 18.50
CA ILE A 140 -1.81 -7.73 17.85
C ILE A 140 -1.45 -6.77 16.72
N ALA A 141 -2.00 -7.03 15.54
CA ALA A 141 -1.85 -6.14 14.39
C ALA A 141 -2.94 -5.07 14.38
N PHE A 142 -2.59 -3.86 13.95
CA PHE A 142 -3.53 -2.78 13.67
C PHE A 142 -3.00 -1.92 12.52
N TYR A 143 -3.87 -1.10 11.94
CA TYR A 143 -3.60 -0.44 10.67
C TYR A 143 -3.81 1.07 10.74
N LEU A 144 -2.93 1.79 10.06
CA LEU A 144 -3.12 3.18 9.68
C LEU A 144 -3.36 3.26 8.16
N LYS A 145 -4.14 4.24 7.72
CA LYS A 145 -4.31 4.57 6.30
C LYS A 145 -3.70 5.94 6.02
N PRO A 146 -2.45 6.03 5.54
CA PRO A 146 -1.89 7.32 5.12
C PRO A 146 -2.62 7.87 3.89
N ILE A 147 -2.92 9.16 3.91
CA ILE A 147 -3.59 9.85 2.81
C ILE A 147 -2.76 11.06 2.40
N ARG A 148 -2.62 11.27 1.08
CA ARG A 148 -1.99 12.47 0.51
C ARG A 148 -3.05 13.48 0.08
N ARG A 149 -2.95 14.70 0.58
CA ARG A 149 -3.82 15.83 0.21
C ARG A 149 -3.02 17.13 0.15
N GLY A 150 -3.18 17.89 -0.92
CA GLY A 150 -2.46 19.16 -1.11
C GLY A 150 -0.94 19.00 -1.06
N GLY A 151 -0.41 17.87 -1.56
CA GLY A 151 1.03 17.58 -1.56
C GLY A 151 1.62 17.09 -0.23
N LYS A 152 0.83 17.01 0.85
CA LYS A 152 1.26 16.58 2.19
C LYS A 152 0.64 15.25 2.61
N TRP A 153 1.38 14.46 3.37
CA TRP A 153 0.92 13.20 3.94
C TRP A 153 0.32 13.37 5.34
N TYR A 154 -0.74 12.58 5.60
CA TYR A 154 -1.45 12.54 6.88
C TYR A 154 -1.71 11.10 7.28
N LEU A 155 -1.60 10.79 8.58
CA LEU A 155 -2.00 9.49 9.12
C LEU A 155 -3.49 9.53 9.44
N THR A 156 -4.25 8.57 8.93
CA THR A 156 -5.65 8.36 9.32
C THR A 156 -5.85 6.94 9.86
N THR A 157 -6.95 6.72 10.56
CA THR A 157 -7.30 5.40 11.08
C THR A 157 -8.05 4.57 10.04
N ALA A 158 -7.92 3.24 10.11
CA ALA A 158 -8.71 2.32 9.31
C ALA A 158 -10.19 2.20 9.72
N ASP A 159 -10.64 2.92 10.77
CA ASP A 159 -12.03 2.85 11.24
C ASP A 159 -13.02 3.05 10.08
N ASN A 160 -13.83 2.01 9.88
CA ASN A 160 -14.78 1.66 8.82
C ASN A 160 -15.64 2.76 8.16
N VAL A 161 -15.57 4.02 8.60
CA VAL A 161 -16.32 5.15 8.03
C VAL A 161 -15.70 5.62 6.71
N THR A 162 -14.41 5.40 6.47
CA THR A 162 -13.75 5.81 5.23
C THR A 162 -14.03 4.89 4.04
N ASP A 163 -14.33 3.61 4.27
CA ASP A 163 -14.45 2.61 3.18
C ASP A 163 -15.84 1.99 3.00
N THR A 164 -16.77 2.11 3.95
CA THR A 164 -17.99 1.26 3.89
C THR A 164 -19.06 1.69 2.90
N ASN A 165 -19.01 2.88 2.28
CA ASN A 165 -20.22 3.40 1.66
C ASN A 165 -20.19 3.81 0.20
N ASN A 166 -19.07 3.89 -0.54
CA ASN A 166 -19.08 4.42 -1.92
C ASN A 166 -19.91 5.73 -2.09
N LEU A 167 -20.12 6.45 -0.98
CA LEU A 167 -20.95 7.64 -0.89
C LEU A 167 -19.98 8.75 -0.58
N SER A 168 -19.71 9.56 -1.59
CA SER A 168 -19.10 10.86 -1.44
C SER A 168 -19.73 11.61 -0.27
N GLY A 169 -18.97 11.80 0.81
CA GLY A 169 -19.37 12.60 1.97
C GLY A 169 -19.91 11.78 3.14
N THR A 170 -19.07 11.58 4.15
CA THR A 170 -19.44 10.85 5.37
C THR A 170 -19.94 11.79 6.46
N ARG A 171 -21.26 11.89 6.61
CA ARG A 171 -21.88 12.48 7.80
C ARG A 171 -21.72 11.54 8.99
N ILE A 172 -21.28 12.09 10.11
CA ILE A 172 -21.25 11.40 11.40
C ILE A 172 -22.69 11.11 11.83
N GLN A 173 -23.03 9.84 12.03
CA GLN A 173 -24.22 9.44 12.79
C GLN A 173 -23.79 9.22 14.24
N ASN A 174 -24.45 9.92 15.16
CA ASN A 174 -24.26 9.82 16.61
C ASN A 174 -24.96 8.59 17.17
#